data_AF-A0A0F9MVF7-F1
#
_entry.id   AF-A0A0F9MVF7-F1
#
_cell.length_a   1.000
_cell.length_b   1.000
_cell.length_c   1.000
_cell.angle_alpha   90.00
_cell.angle_beta   90.00
_cell.angle_gamma   90.00
#
_symmetry.space_group_name_H-M   'P 1'
#
loop_
_entity.id
_entity.type
_entity.pdbx_description
1 polymer ?
#
loop_
_entity_poly.entity_id
_entity_poly.type
_entity_poly.pdbx_seq_one_letter_code
_entity_poly.pdbx_strand_id
1 'polypeptide(L)'
;MNCICGCNEEVIQKSKYYTSKFIKGHNSKGENNPMFGKSAMKGRKHTEKSRQEMSKNNYMTGRVGKLHPRYGKPISDRTCKLISNSKKILYKDKTKHPIYGKHRSDITKQRISDGNKGKTISEESRQKMRASAYKRPINNEKFKNTKPERFLKSILSINGIEYESQKNIYGRPDIFIKPNTCVFVDGCYWHGCTQCMNEKALNHTSPKKKSINDININKTLKKQGYKIVRIWEHDIKNDLNSCLNKIQEGVFSCER
;
A
#
# COMPACT_ATOMS: atom_id res chain seq x y z
N MET A 1 32.33 72.91 -14.16
CA MET A 1 32.12 71.51 -13.75
C MET A 1 30.92 70.98 -14.50
N ASN A 2 31.17 70.33 -15.63
CA ASN A 2 30.13 69.75 -16.48
C ASN A 2 29.95 68.27 -16.10
N CYS A 3 28.70 67.85 -15.90
CA CYS A 3 28.36 66.43 -15.88
C CYS A 3 28.58 65.86 -17.30
N ILE A 4 29.36 64.78 -17.40
CA ILE A 4 29.95 64.28 -18.66
C ILE A 4 28.96 63.47 -19.51
N CYS A 5 27.72 63.28 -19.07
CA CYS A 5 26.66 62.68 -19.88
C CYS A 5 25.48 63.65 -19.98
N GLY A 6 25.48 64.49 -21.01
CA GLY A 6 24.39 65.42 -21.29
C GLY A 6 23.07 64.72 -21.61
N CYS A 7 22.30 64.38 -20.59
CA CYS A 7 20.90 63.98 -20.69
C CYS A 7 20.11 64.59 -19.53
N ASN A 8 19.82 65.89 -19.64
CA ASN A 8 18.73 66.53 -18.90
C ASN A 8 17.37 66.06 -19.45
N GLU A 9 16.48 65.75 -18.51
CA GLU A 9 15.00 65.80 -18.58
C GLU A 9 14.20 64.95 -19.57
N GLU A 10 14.77 64.37 -20.63
CA GLU A 10 13.98 63.49 -21.53
C GLU A 10 13.74 62.06 -20.99
N VAL A 11 14.47 61.63 -19.96
CA VAL A 11 14.38 60.26 -19.43
C VAL A 11 13.08 60.04 -18.64
N ILE A 12 12.49 61.09 -18.10
CA ILE A 12 11.32 60.95 -17.23
C ILE A 12 10.03 60.78 -18.04
N GLN A 13 9.90 61.38 -19.24
CA GLN A 13 8.73 61.15 -20.10
C GLN A 13 8.80 59.87 -20.93
N LYS A 14 9.99 59.37 -21.30
CA LYS A 14 10.13 58.06 -21.99
C LYS A 14 9.77 56.87 -21.08
N SER A 15 9.83 57.04 -19.75
CA SER A 15 9.42 56.00 -18.79
C SER A 15 7.91 55.70 -18.79
N LYS A 16 7.06 56.62 -19.27
CA LYS A 16 5.61 56.43 -19.34
C LYS A 16 5.10 55.93 -20.70
N TYR A 17 5.92 56.05 -21.76
CA TYR A 17 5.62 55.48 -23.09
C TYR A 17 6.25 54.09 -23.30
N TYR A 18 7.24 53.69 -22.50
CA TYR A 18 7.81 52.34 -22.52
C TYR A 18 7.10 51.31 -21.62
N THR A 19 5.97 51.68 -20.99
CA THR A 19 5.18 50.76 -20.17
C THR A 19 4.00 50.12 -20.90
N SER A 20 3.83 50.33 -22.22
CA SER A 20 2.68 49.76 -22.96
C SER A 20 2.99 49.00 -24.26
N LYS A 21 4.25 48.84 -24.70
CA LYS A 21 4.58 47.99 -25.86
C LYS A 21 5.94 47.30 -25.68
N PHE A 22 5.91 45.96 -25.67
CA PHE A 22 7.02 44.98 -25.53
C PHE A 22 7.56 44.86 -24.09
N ILE A 23 7.43 43.73 -23.39
CA ILE A 23 7.79 42.37 -23.83
C ILE A 23 6.60 41.43 -23.63
N LYS A 24 5.98 41.03 -24.74
CA LYS A 24 5.08 39.88 -24.80
C LYS A 24 5.78 38.70 -24.16
N GLY A 25 5.10 38.04 -23.22
CA GLY A 25 5.62 36.90 -22.49
C GLY A 25 6.32 35.91 -23.42
N HIS A 26 7.49 35.45 -22.99
CA HIS A 26 8.10 34.26 -23.55
C HIS A 26 7.09 33.12 -23.40
N ASN A 27 6.35 32.83 -24.49
CA ASN A 27 5.47 31.67 -24.66
C ASN A 27 6.32 30.40 -24.55
N SER A 28 6.67 30.03 -23.33
CA SER A 28 7.62 28.95 -23.07
C SER A 28 6.91 27.61 -22.89
N LYS A 29 5.61 27.59 -22.57
CA LYS A 29 4.82 26.37 -22.34
C LYS A 29 3.34 26.63 -22.60
N GLY A 30 2.70 25.78 -23.41
CA GLY A 30 1.27 25.81 -23.73
C GLY A 30 0.99 25.81 -25.24
N GLU A 31 -0.25 25.49 -25.61
CA GLU A 31 -0.72 25.31 -26.99
C GLU A 31 -0.51 26.53 -27.90
N ASN A 32 -0.33 27.72 -27.31
CA ASN A 32 -0.08 28.98 -28.01
C ASN A 32 1.41 29.20 -28.39
N ASN A 33 2.31 28.25 -28.10
CA ASN A 33 3.70 28.28 -28.56
C ASN A 33 3.78 27.63 -29.96
N PRO A 34 4.33 28.29 -30.99
CA PRO A 34 4.45 27.73 -32.35
C PRO A 34 5.30 26.45 -32.44
N MET A 35 6.10 26.14 -31.41
CA MET A 35 6.87 24.91 -31.26
C MET A 35 6.19 23.86 -30.36
N PHE A 36 4.99 24.13 -29.83
CA PHE A 36 4.23 23.18 -29.02
C PHE A 36 3.86 21.98 -29.89
N GLY A 37 4.32 20.79 -29.51
CA GLY A 37 4.17 19.55 -30.30
C GLY A 37 5.24 19.30 -31.37
N LYS A 38 6.00 20.32 -31.80
CA LYS A 38 7.02 20.23 -32.88
C LYS A 38 8.47 20.19 -32.35
N SER A 39 8.75 19.44 -31.29
CA SER A 39 10.15 19.28 -30.85
C SER A 39 10.83 18.14 -31.59
N ALA A 40 11.71 18.46 -32.54
CA ALA A 40 12.59 17.52 -33.25
C ALA A 40 13.57 16.75 -32.33
N MET A 41 13.56 17.04 -31.01
CA MET A 41 14.46 16.48 -30.00
C MET A 41 13.76 15.56 -28.99
N LYS A 42 12.49 15.16 -29.23
CA LYS A 42 11.82 14.20 -28.35
C LYS A 42 12.55 12.85 -28.42
N GLY A 43 13.35 12.54 -27.39
CA GLY A 43 14.06 11.26 -27.26
C GLY A 43 15.54 11.25 -27.69
N ARG A 44 16.09 12.35 -28.25
CA ARG A 44 17.54 12.44 -28.49
C ARG A 44 18.27 12.58 -27.16
N LYS A 45 19.02 11.55 -26.77
CA LYS A 45 19.89 11.58 -25.60
C LYS A 45 21.13 12.40 -25.94
N HIS A 46 21.44 13.41 -25.13
CA HIS A 46 22.73 14.09 -25.19
C HIS A 46 23.88 13.09 -25.10
N THR A 47 24.93 13.33 -25.87
CA THR A 47 26.21 12.61 -25.76
C THR A 47 26.80 12.81 -24.36
N GLU A 48 27.64 11.87 -23.92
CA GLU A 48 28.29 11.92 -22.60
C GLU A 48 29.06 13.23 -22.42
N LYS A 49 29.79 13.67 -23.45
CA LYS A 49 30.54 14.93 -23.47
C LYS A 49 29.64 16.16 -23.27
N SER A 50 28.52 16.22 -23.99
CA SER A 50 27.54 17.31 -23.86
C SER A 50 26.90 17.32 -22.46
N ARG A 51 26.62 16.15 -21.86
CA ARG A 51 26.13 16.09 -20.46
C ARG A 51 27.16 16.60 -19.47
N GLN A 52 28.43 16.24 -19.65
CA GLN A 52 29.51 16.70 -18.79
C GLN A 52 29.70 18.21 -18.89
N GLU A 53 29.69 18.79 -20.09
CA GLU A 53 29.76 20.24 -20.30
C GLU A 53 28.57 20.98 -19.68
N MET A 54 27.34 20.50 -19.90
CA MET A 54 26.16 21.07 -19.25
C MET A 54 26.22 20.97 -17.72
N SER A 55 26.71 19.84 -17.20
CA SER A 55 26.90 19.65 -15.77
C SER A 55 27.92 20.64 -15.19
N LYS A 56 29.08 20.79 -15.85
CA LYS A 56 30.10 21.79 -15.50
C LYS A 56 29.54 23.20 -15.54
N ASN A 57 28.82 23.58 -16.61
CA ASN A 57 28.22 24.91 -16.72
C ASN A 57 27.17 25.18 -15.63
N ASN A 58 26.31 24.20 -15.30
CA ASN A 58 25.36 24.36 -14.19
C ASN A 58 26.05 24.55 -12.84
N TYR A 59 27.19 23.88 -12.62
CA TYR A 59 28.01 24.07 -11.43
C TYR A 59 28.62 25.48 -11.41
N MET A 60 29.31 25.89 -12.48
CA MET A 60 29.98 27.20 -12.58
C MET A 60 29.00 28.37 -12.47
N THR A 61 27.79 28.23 -13.01
CA THR A 61 26.72 29.25 -12.90
C THR A 61 26.01 29.25 -11.54
N GLY A 62 26.43 28.42 -10.59
CA GLY A 62 25.83 28.34 -9.26
C GLY A 62 24.41 27.78 -9.25
N ARG A 63 23.96 27.14 -10.33
CA ARG A 63 22.62 26.51 -10.40
C ARG A 63 22.54 25.22 -9.59
N VAL A 64 23.67 24.54 -9.40
CA VAL A 64 23.77 23.29 -8.64
C VAL A 64 25.09 23.24 -7.84
N GLY A 65 25.19 22.30 -6.91
CA GLY A 65 26.41 22.08 -6.14
C GLY A 65 26.69 23.17 -5.11
N LYS A 66 27.93 23.20 -4.60
CA LYS A 66 28.33 24.05 -3.47
C LYS A 66 28.16 25.56 -3.72
N LEU A 67 28.23 25.97 -4.98
CA LEU A 67 28.06 27.35 -5.41
C LEU A 67 26.58 27.81 -5.38
N HIS A 68 25.62 26.91 -5.21
CA HIS A 68 24.21 27.27 -5.13
C HIS A 68 23.88 27.97 -3.80
N PRO A 69 23.17 29.12 -3.78
CA PRO A 69 22.90 29.89 -2.55
C PRO A 69 22.17 29.15 -1.43
N ARG A 70 21.46 28.05 -1.79
CA ARG A 70 20.78 27.16 -0.85
C ARG A 70 21.50 25.82 -0.62
N TYR A 71 22.74 25.66 -1.09
CA TYR A 71 23.49 24.44 -0.83
C TYR A 71 23.61 24.20 0.68
N GLY A 72 23.27 22.98 1.12
CA GLY A 72 23.26 22.61 2.54
C GLY A 72 22.12 23.19 3.40
N LYS A 73 21.32 24.14 2.88
CA LYS A 73 20.23 24.77 3.66
C LYS A 73 18.95 23.91 3.59
N PRO A 74 18.41 23.44 4.73
CA PRO A 74 17.15 22.69 4.71
C PRO A 74 16.00 23.56 4.17
N ILE A 75 15.02 22.91 3.56
CA ILE A 75 13.78 23.58 3.16
C ILE A 75 12.97 23.84 4.43
N SER A 76 12.36 25.02 4.55
CA SER A 76 11.54 25.33 5.72
C SER A 76 10.34 24.40 5.82
N ASP A 77 9.90 24.10 7.05
CA ASP A 77 8.76 23.22 7.30
C ASP A 77 7.48 23.69 6.58
N ARG A 78 7.28 25.02 6.52
CA ARG A 78 6.16 25.62 5.78
C ARG A 78 6.24 25.26 4.30
N THR A 79 7.40 25.40 3.67
CA THR A 79 7.60 25.08 2.25
C THR A 79 7.49 23.57 2.02
N CYS A 80 8.01 22.72 2.91
CA CYS A 80 7.83 21.28 2.87
C CYS A 80 6.34 20.88 2.89
N LYS A 81 5.54 21.52 3.77
CA LYS A 81 4.08 21.30 3.83
C LYS A 81 3.37 21.72 2.55
N LEU A 82 3.71 22.87 1.98
CA LEU A 82 3.13 23.34 0.70
C LEU A 82 3.44 22.37 -0.45
N ILE A 83 4.68 21.90 -0.55
CA ILE A 83 5.08 20.91 -1.56
C ILE A 83 4.32 19.60 -1.35
N SER A 84 4.20 19.14 -0.10
CA SER A 84 3.46 17.91 0.24
C SER A 84 1.98 18.02 -0.15
N ASN A 85 1.32 19.13 0.18
CA ASN A 85 -0.08 19.37 -0.15
C ASN A 85 -0.31 19.48 -1.65
N SER A 86 0.57 20.19 -2.37
CA SER A 86 0.54 20.27 -3.83
C SER A 86 0.64 18.89 -4.48
N LYS A 87 1.58 18.04 -4.03
CA LYS A 87 1.72 16.66 -4.53
C LYS A 87 0.50 15.79 -4.26
N LYS A 88 -0.13 15.93 -3.09
CA LYS A 88 -1.37 15.19 -2.76
C LYS A 88 -2.51 15.54 -3.72
N ILE A 89 -2.61 16.81 -4.12
CA ILE A 89 -3.61 17.27 -5.09
C ILE A 89 -3.27 16.72 -6.48
N LEU A 90 -2.01 16.88 -6.91
CA LEU A 90 -1.55 16.48 -8.23
C LEU A 90 -1.68 14.97 -8.46
N TYR A 91 -1.41 14.16 -7.43
CA TYR A 91 -1.44 12.70 -7.48
C TYR A 91 -2.60 12.11 -6.68
N LYS A 92 -3.70 12.85 -6.56
CA LYS A 92 -4.95 12.35 -5.96
C LYS A 92 -5.43 11.10 -6.69
N ASP A 93 -5.36 11.15 -8.02
CA ASP A 93 -5.41 9.97 -8.87
C ASP A 93 -4.01 9.36 -8.96
N LYS A 94 -3.89 8.12 -8.47
CA LYS A 94 -2.61 7.41 -8.39
C LYS A 94 -2.02 7.11 -9.77
N THR A 95 -2.86 7.01 -10.80
CA THR A 95 -2.41 6.70 -12.18
C THR A 95 -1.54 7.82 -12.76
N LYS A 96 -1.73 9.05 -12.31
CA LYS A 96 -0.95 10.23 -12.73
C LYS A 96 0.44 10.29 -12.11
N HIS A 97 0.75 9.42 -11.16
CA HIS A 97 2.07 9.40 -10.56
C HIS A 97 3.10 8.86 -11.57
N PRO A 98 4.26 9.51 -11.78
CA PRO A 98 5.23 9.12 -12.81
C PRO A 98 5.81 7.69 -12.67
N ILE A 99 5.66 7.10 -11.48
CA ILE A 99 6.13 5.76 -11.11
C ILE A 99 4.96 4.76 -11.04
N TYR A 100 3.71 5.20 -11.26
CA TYR A 100 2.57 4.28 -11.27
C TYR A 100 2.78 3.17 -12.31
N GLY A 101 2.55 1.92 -11.92
CA GLY A 101 2.77 0.74 -12.75
C GLY A 101 4.24 0.38 -13.05
N LYS A 102 5.22 1.16 -12.58
CA LYS A 102 6.64 0.89 -12.81
C LYS A 102 7.25 0.08 -11.66
N HIS A 103 7.93 -1.01 -12.01
CA HIS A 103 8.73 -1.78 -11.08
C HIS A 103 10.20 -1.36 -11.11
N ARG A 104 10.86 -1.39 -9.94
CA ARG A 104 12.31 -1.16 -9.85
C ARG A 104 13.03 -2.34 -10.51
N SER A 105 14.12 -2.07 -11.23
CA SER A 105 14.99 -3.13 -11.75
C SER A 105 15.64 -3.91 -10.61
N ASP A 106 16.02 -5.16 -10.87
CA ASP A 106 16.58 -6.03 -9.82
C ASP A 106 17.91 -5.50 -9.28
N ILE A 107 18.75 -4.91 -10.15
CA ILE A 107 19.96 -4.18 -9.74
C ILE A 107 19.63 -3.06 -8.75
N THR A 108 18.55 -2.32 -8.98
CA THR A 108 18.13 -1.24 -8.08
C THR A 108 17.66 -1.80 -6.74
N LYS A 109 16.87 -2.89 -6.75
CA LYS A 109 16.42 -3.58 -5.53
C LYS A 109 17.60 -4.07 -4.70
N GLN A 110 18.61 -4.66 -5.36
CA GLN A 110 19.82 -5.16 -4.71
C GLN A 110 20.60 -4.02 -4.05
N ARG A 111 20.84 -2.91 -4.74
CA ARG A 111 21.49 -1.71 -4.16
C ARG A 111 20.76 -1.16 -2.93
N ILE A 112 19.43 -1.17 -2.94
CA ILE A 112 18.63 -0.72 -1.79
C ILE A 112 18.77 -1.71 -0.63
N SER A 113 18.73 -3.02 -0.91
CA SER A 113 18.93 -4.06 0.09
C SER A 113 20.30 -3.93 0.73
N ASP A 114 21.37 -3.82 -0.07
CA ASP A 114 22.74 -3.66 0.41
C ASP A 114 22.90 -2.38 1.24
N GLY A 115 22.31 -1.26 0.80
CA GLY A 115 22.32 -0.01 1.56
C GLY A 115 21.52 -0.05 2.87
N ASN A 116 20.69 -1.07 3.09
CA ASN A 116 19.94 -1.30 4.31
C ASN A 116 20.53 -2.39 5.21
N LYS A 117 21.48 -3.19 4.72
CA LYS A 117 22.19 -4.17 5.55
C LYS A 117 22.87 -3.46 6.73
N GLY A 118 22.67 -3.99 7.93
CA GLY A 118 23.23 -3.45 9.17
C GLY A 118 22.53 -2.23 9.76
N LYS A 119 21.53 -1.65 9.07
CA LYS A 119 20.74 -0.55 9.66
C LYS A 119 19.69 -1.10 10.62
N THR A 120 19.85 -0.81 11.91
CA THR A 120 18.84 -1.07 12.91
C THR A 120 17.89 0.13 13.01
N ILE A 121 16.61 -0.16 13.24
CA ILE A 121 15.58 0.86 13.42
C ILE A 121 15.70 1.38 14.85
N SER A 122 15.71 2.70 15.04
CA SER A 122 15.74 3.30 16.39
C SER A 122 14.50 2.89 17.20
N GLU A 123 14.65 2.75 18.52
CA GLU A 123 13.54 2.30 19.37
C GLU A 123 12.36 3.28 19.33
N GLU A 124 12.63 4.59 19.22
CA GLU A 124 11.62 5.62 19.00
C GLU A 124 10.83 5.39 17.69
N SER A 125 11.51 5.04 16.59
CA SER A 125 10.85 4.71 15.33
C SER A 125 10.02 3.42 15.44
N ARG A 126 10.52 2.43 16.18
CA ARG A 126 9.80 1.18 16.47
C ARG A 126 8.52 1.43 17.26
N GLN A 127 8.56 2.32 18.25
CA GLN A 127 7.39 2.76 19.01
C GLN A 127 6.37 3.50 18.14
N LYS A 128 6.81 4.44 17.29
CA LYS A 128 5.92 5.14 16.33
C LYS A 128 5.24 4.16 15.36
N MET A 129 5.97 3.14 14.88
CA MET A 129 5.39 2.09 14.04
C MET A 129 4.35 1.26 14.79
N ARG A 130 4.62 0.86 16.04
CA ARG A 130 3.67 0.13 16.90
C ARG A 130 2.41 0.95 17.15
N ALA A 131 2.55 2.22 17.52
CA ALA A 131 1.43 3.13 17.75
C ALA A 131 0.59 3.34 16.48
N SER A 132 1.24 3.46 15.31
CA SER A 132 0.54 3.53 14.03
C SER A 132 -0.19 2.23 13.70
N ALA A 133 0.40 1.07 13.99
CA ALA A 133 -0.24 -0.23 13.75
C ALA A 133 -1.49 -0.43 14.60
N TYR A 134 -1.45 -0.04 15.88
CA TYR A 134 -2.60 -0.08 16.79
C TYR A 134 -3.76 0.81 16.32
N LYS A 135 -3.46 1.97 15.72
CA LYS A 135 -4.45 2.91 15.19
C LYS A 135 -5.07 2.49 13.85
N ARG A 136 -4.61 1.41 13.21
CA ARG A 136 -5.18 0.96 11.93
C ARG A 136 -6.51 0.26 12.21
N PRO A 137 -7.63 0.69 11.58
CA PRO A 137 -8.87 -0.06 11.67
C PRO A 137 -8.66 -1.46 11.09
N ILE A 138 -9.11 -2.47 11.83
CA ILE A 138 -9.11 -3.85 11.36
C ILE A 138 -10.15 -3.93 10.25
N ASN A 139 -9.69 -4.07 8.99
CA ASN A 139 -10.60 -4.22 7.86
C ASN A 139 -11.23 -5.62 7.89
N ASN A 140 -12.55 -5.69 8.08
CA ASN A 140 -13.28 -6.96 8.24
C ASN A 140 -13.21 -7.87 6.99
N GLU A 141 -12.89 -7.32 5.82
CA GLU A 141 -12.70 -8.10 4.58
C GLU A 141 -11.54 -9.11 4.67
N LYS A 142 -10.60 -8.91 5.60
CA LYS A 142 -9.44 -9.79 5.81
C LYS A 142 -9.75 -11.07 6.59
N PHE A 143 -11.00 -11.24 7.05
CA PHE A 143 -11.43 -12.44 7.77
C PHE A 143 -11.97 -13.55 6.85
N LYS A 144 -11.94 -13.34 5.53
CA LYS A 144 -12.34 -14.36 4.54
C LYS A 144 -11.11 -14.89 3.82
N ASN A 145 -11.11 -16.18 3.46
CA ASN A 145 -9.97 -16.85 2.81
C ASN A 145 -8.69 -16.73 3.63
N THR A 146 -8.81 -16.92 4.94
CA THR A 146 -7.64 -16.98 5.81
C THR A 146 -6.71 -18.10 5.37
N LYS A 147 -5.43 -18.02 5.75
CA LYS A 147 -4.45 -19.07 5.43
C LYS A 147 -4.95 -20.49 5.76
N PRO A 148 -5.50 -20.78 6.96
CA PRO A 148 -6.01 -22.11 7.28
C PRO A 148 -7.17 -22.55 6.37
N GLU A 149 -8.13 -21.66 6.08
CA GLU A 149 -9.22 -21.97 5.12
C GLU A 149 -8.68 -22.36 3.75
N ARG A 150 -7.66 -21.65 3.25
CA ARG A 150 -7.06 -21.93 1.93
C ARG A 150 -6.37 -23.29 1.91
N PHE A 151 -5.67 -23.67 2.98
CA PHE A 151 -5.06 -25.00 3.09
C PHE A 151 -6.13 -26.09 3.11
N LEU A 152 -7.20 -25.88 3.88
CA LEU A 152 -8.31 -26.84 3.95
C LEU A 152 -9.01 -27.01 2.59
N LYS A 153 -9.24 -25.92 1.86
CA LYS A 153 -9.78 -25.96 0.49
C LYS A 153 -8.86 -26.72 -0.48
N SER A 154 -7.55 -26.51 -0.35
CA SER A 154 -6.56 -27.20 -1.20
C SER A 154 -6.57 -28.71 -0.96
N ILE A 155 -6.59 -29.16 0.31
CA ILE A 155 -6.57 -30.59 0.62
C ILE A 155 -7.87 -31.29 0.19
N LEU A 156 -9.03 -30.63 0.34
CA LEU A 156 -10.30 -31.17 -0.15
C LEU A 156 -10.28 -31.35 -1.67
N SER A 157 -9.75 -30.36 -2.40
CA SER A 157 -9.64 -30.42 -3.86
C SER A 157 -8.71 -31.54 -4.33
N ILE A 158 -7.57 -31.74 -3.64
CA ILE A 158 -6.61 -32.82 -3.95
C ILE A 158 -7.24 -34.20 -3.74
N ASN A 159 -8.08 -34.34 -2.71
CA ASN A 159 -8.76 -35.59 -2.39
C ASN A 159 -10.08 -35.78 -3.17
N GLY A 160 -10.38 -34.95 -4.17
CA GLY A 160 -11.57 -35.09 -5.00
C GLY A 160 -12.90 -34.82 -4.28
N ILE A 161 -12.87 -34.15 -3.12
CA ILE A 161 -14.09 -33.81 -2.37
C ILE A 161 -14.63 -32.48 -2.90
N GLU A 162 -15.81 -32.51 -3.52
CA GLU A 162 -16.49 -31.30 -3.96
C GLU A 162 -17.03 -30.50 -2.77
N TYR A 163 -16.78 -29.18 -2.79
CA TYR A 163 -17.24 -28.28 -1.74
C TYR A 163 -17.69 -26.93 -2.28
N GLU A 164 -18.59 -26.28 -1.53
CA GLU A 164 -19.04 -24.92 -1.74
C GLU A 164 -18.52 -24.03 -0.61
N SER A 165 -17.83 -22.95 -0.94
CA SER A 165 -17.37 -21.99 0.09
C SER A 165 -18.39 -20.88 0.32
N GLN A 166 -18.60 -20.49 1.57
CA GLN A 166 -19.46 -19.36 1.96
C GLN A 166 -20.93 -19.49 1.53
N LYS A 167 -21.48 -20.70 1.54
CA LYS A 167 -22.89 -20.94 1.28
C LYS A 167 -23.76 -20.15 2.26
N ASN A 168 -24.88 -19.62 1.78
CA ASN A 168 -25.80 -18.82 2.60
C ASN A 168 -26.68 -19.69 3.51
N ILE A 169 -26.04 -20.42 4.43
CA ILE A 169 -26.67 -21.19 5.51
C ILE A 169 -26.55 -20.37 6.80
N TYR A 170 -27.47 -20.59 7.74
CA TYR A 170 -27.38 -20.01 9.09
C TYR A 170 -26.01 -20.29 9.73
N GLY A 171 -25.37 -19.26 10.27
CA GLY A 171 -23.99 -19.34 10.78
C GLY A 171 -22.88 -19.21 9.74
N ARG A 172 -23.20 -19.24 8.43
CA ARG A 172 -22.28 -19.09 7.29
C ARG A 172 -21.03 -19.99 7.41
N PRO A 173 -21.17 -21.30 7.22
CA PRO A 173 -20.04 -22.22 7.28
C PRO A 173 -18.95 -21.82 6.29
N ASP A 174 -17.69 -22.04 6.67
CA ASP A 174 -16.54 -21.72 5.82
C ASP A 174 -16.54 -22.61 4.58
N ILE A 175 -16.86 -23.88 4.78
CA ILE A 175 -16.95 -24.90 3.75
C ILE A 175 -18.24 -25.71 3.96
N PHE A 176 -19.00 -25.88 2.88
CA PHE A 176 -20.16 -26.75 2.82
C PHE A 176 -19.87 -27.91 1.88
N ILE A 177 -20.09 -29.13 2.34
CA ILE A 177 -19.93 -30.36 1.55
C ILE A 177 -21.31 -31.01 1.44
N LYS A 178 -21.73 -31.31 0.21
CA LYS A 178 -23.00 -32.00 -0.03
C LYS A 178 -22.98 -33.40 0.59
N PRO A 179 -24.13 -33.94 1.02
CA PRO A 179 -25.47 -33.32 0.96
C PRO A 179 -25.76 -32.32 2.09
N ASN A 180 -25.14 -32.44 3.27
CA ASN A 180 -25.54 -31.71 4.48
C ASN A 180 -24.42 -31.46 5.50
N THR A 181 -23.13 -31.48 5.10
CA THR A 181 -22.01 -31.28 6.03
C THR A 181 -21.52 -29.83 6.02
N CYS A 182 -21.55 -29.18 7.19
CA CYS A 182 -21.06 -27.84 7.43
C CYS A 182 -19.74 -27.88 8.21
N VAL A 183 -18.68 -27.32 7.64
CA VAL A 183 -17.35 -27.24 8.27
C VAL A 183 -17.06 -25.79 8.69
N PHE A 184 -16.67 -25.62 9.95
CA PHE A 184 -16.26 -24.35 10.55
C PHE A 184 -14.78 -24.39 10.96
N VAL A 185 -14.04 -23.35 10.62
CA VAL A 185 -12.62 -23.17 10.96
C VAL A 185 -12.49 -22.13 12.07
N ASP A 186 -12.27 -22.61 13.29
CA ASP A 186 -12.18 -21.76 14.48
C ASP A 186 -10.74 -21.24 14.66
N GLY A 187 -10.57 -19.93 14.52
CA GLY A 187 -9.28 -19.26 14.79
C GLY A 187 -8.94 -19.26 16.28
N CYS A 188 -7.79 -19.84 16.64
CA CYS A 188 -7.39 -20.06 18.05
C CYS A 188 -7.37 -18.78 18.88
N TYR A 189 -6.90 -17.67 18.30
CA TYR A 189 -6.88 -16.36 18.94
C TYR A 189 -8.29 -15.79 19.19
N TRP A 190 -9.22 -16.01 18.25
CA TRP A 190 -10.55 -15.38 18.31
C TRP A 190 -11.54 -16.16 19.16
N HIS A 191 -11.34 -17.47 19.28
CA HIS A 191 -12.18 -18.40 20.04
C HIS A 191 -11.56 -18.77 21.41
N GLY A 192 -10.37 -18.27 21.74
CA GLY A 192 -9.76 -18.46 23.06
C GLY A 192 -9.33 -19.91 23.31
N CYS A 193 -8.55 -20.49 22.39
CA CYS A 193 -8.09 -21.87 22.53
C CYS A 193 -7.13 -22.01 23.72
N THR A 194 -7.46 -22.90 24.66
CA THR A 194 -6.66 -23.17 25.87
C THR A 194 -5.29 -23.79 25.58
N GLN A 195 -5.13 -24.46 24.43
CA GLN A 195 -3.86 -25.05 24.02
C GLN A 195 -2.89 -24.02 23.40
N CYS A 196 -3.41 -22.95 22.79
CA CYS A 196 -2.58 -21.96 22.08
C CYS A 196 -2.41 -20.65 22.85
N MET A 197 -3.21 -20.39 23.88
CA MET A 197 -3.24 -19.11 24.58
C MET A 197 -2.96 -19.29 26.07
N ASN A 198 -2.00 -18.52 26.59
CA ASN A 198 -1.77 -18.38 28.03
C ASN A 198 -2.93 -17.62 28.69
N GLU A 199 -3.16 -17.84 29.99
CA GLU A 199 -4.28 -17.27 30.76
C GLU A 199 -4.44 -15.74 30.59
N LYS A 200 -3.33 -15.00 30.52
CA LYS A 200 -3.34 -13.53 30.31
C LYS A 200 -3.95 -13.13 28.96
N ALA A 201 -3.78 -13.93 27.92
CA ALA A 201 -4.30 -13.65 26.58
C ALA A 201 -5.79 -14.01 26.45
N LEU A 202 -6.28 -15.00 27.21
CA LEU A 202 -7.69 -15.39 27.22
C LEU A 202 -8.60 -14.27 27.73
N ASN A 203 -8.14 -13.48 28.72
CA ASN A 203 -8.88 -12.35 29.29
C ASN A 203 -9.12 -11.17 28.32
N HIS A 204 -8.30 -11.02 27.27
CA HIS A 204 -8.45 -9.96 26.27
C HIS A 204 -9.39 -10.32 25.11
N THR A 205 -9.68 -11.61 24.96
CA THR A 205 -10.67 -12.08 24.00
C THR A 205 -12.04 -12.06 24.67
N SER A 206 -13.14 -11.91 23.93
CA SER A 206 -14.50 -12.07 24.48
C SER A 206 -15.07 -13.47 24.16
N PRO A 207 -14.45 -14.58 24.63
CA PRO A 207 -14.81 -15.92 24.22
C PRO A 207 -16.22 -16.29 24.68
N LYS A 208 -16.67 -15.77 25.83
CA LYS A 208 -17.99 -16.08 26.40
C LYS A 208 -19.17 -15.71 25.47
N LYS A 209 -19.16 -14.53 24.85
CA LYS A 209 -20.24 -14.10 23.93
C LYS A 209 -20.22 -14.87 22.61
N LYS A 210 -19.03 -15.18 22.07
CA LYS A 210 -18.89 -15.97 20.85
C LYS A 210 -19.28 -17.43 21.05
N SER A 211 -18.93 -18.01 22.20
CA SER A 211 -19.34 -19.37 22.58
C SER A 211 -20.87 -19.53 22.59
N ILE A 212 -21.62 -18.55 23.10
CA ILE A 212 -23.10 -18.59 23.07
C ILE A 212 -23.62 -18.57 21.62
N ASN A 213 -23.05 -17.72 20.76
CA ASN A 213 -23.44 -17.67 19.35
C ASN A 213 -23.13 -18.98 18.62
N ASP A 214 -21.96 -19.56 18.85
CA ASP A 214 -21.54 -20.85 18.29
C ASP A 214 -22.48 -21.99 18.74
N ILE A 215 -22.90 -21.98 20.01
CA ILE A 215 -23.89 -22.93 20.55
C ILE A 215 -25.23 -22.77 19.82
N ASN A 216 -25.68 -21.54 19.58
CA ASN A 216 -26.94 -21.29 18.87
C ASN A 216 -26.87 -21.72 17.41
N ILE A 217 -25.76 -21.43 16.72
CA ILE A 217 -25.50 -21.91 15.35
C ILE A 217 -25.57 -23.43 15.33
N ASN A 218 -24.88 -24.10 16.26
CA ASN A 218 -24.86 -25.55 16.34
C ASN A 218 -26.25 -26.14 16.57
N LYS A 219 -27.04 -25.56 17.47
CA LYS A 219 -28.41 -26.00 17.75
C LYS A 219 -29.31 -25.85 16.53
N THR A 220 -29.26 -24.70 15.85
CA THR A 220 -30.10 -24.44 14.68
C THR A 220 -29.75 -25.35 13.50
N LEU A 221 -28.45 -25.52 13.21
CA LEU A 221 -28.00 -26.37 12.11
C LEU A 221 -28.30 -27.86 12.37
N LYS A 222 -28.13 -28.34 13.60
CA LYS A 222 -28.52 -29.71 13.96
C LYS A 222 -30.02 -29.94 13.80
N LYS A 223 -30.86 -28.98 14.20
CA LYS A 223 -32.32 -29.05 14.00
C LYS A 223 -32.72 -29.10 12.52
N GLN A 224 -31.91 -28.51 11.66
CA GLN A 224 -32.10 -28.52 10.20
C GLN A 224 -31.51 -29.78 9.52
N GLY A 225 -30.95 -30.72 10.28
CA GLY A 225 -30.38 -31.96 9.75
C GLY A 225 -28.97 -31.81 9.17
N TYR A 226 -28.28 -30.69 9.43
CA TYR A 226 -26.89 -30.52 9.02
C TYR A 226 -25.94 -31.20 10.02
N LYS A 227 -24.92 -31.88 9.48
CA LYS A 227 -23.79 -32.34 10.27
C LYS A 227 -22.78 -31.21 10.41
N ILE A 228 -22.23 -31.05 11.61
CA ILE A 228 -21.34 -29.94 11.93
C ILE A 228 -19.98 -30.49 12.32
N VAL A 229 -18.95 -30.08 11.58
CA VAL A 229 -17.55 -30.39 11.86
C VAL A 229 -16.85 -29.08 12.18
N ARG A 230 -16.27 -28.96 13.38
CA ARG A 230 -15.46 -27.78 13.75
C ARG A 230 -14.00 -28.18 13.83
N ILE A 231 -13.14 -27.41 13.21
CA ILE A 231 -11.71 -27.66 13.12
C ILE A 231 -10.98 -26.42 13.61
N TRP A 232 -10.00 -26.60 14.49
CA TRP A 232 -9.19 -25.50 14.99
C TRP A 232 -8.09 -25.11 13.99
N GLU A 233 -7.74 -23.83 13.95
CA GLU A 233 -6.63 -23.34 13.11
C GLU A 233 -5.29 -24.05 13.43
N HIS A 234 -5.03 -24.41 14.70
CA HIS A 234 -3.81 -25.12 15.07
C HIS A 234 -3.79 -26.56 14.56
N ASP A 235 -4.94 -27.24 14.53
CA ASP A 235 -5.05 -28.60 13.99
C ASP A 235 -4.67 -28.60 12.50
N ILE A 236 -5.15 -27.60 11.75
CA ILE A 236 -4.82 -27.42 10.33
C ILE A 236 -3.32 -27.16 10.11
N LYS A 237 -2.64 -26.52 11.07
CA LYS A 237 -1.19 -26.27 10.97
C LYS A 237 -0.35 -27.49 11.34
N ASN A 238 -0.82 -28.28 12.29
CA ASN A 238 -0.06 -29.39 12.85
C ASN A 238 -0.32 -30.69 12.07
N ASP A 239 -1.58 -30.99 11.76
CA ASP A 239 -1.98 -32.24 11.11
C ASP A 239 -3.21 -32.04 10.21
N LEU A 240 -2.93 -31.76 8.94
CA LEU A 240 -3.95 -31.64 7.89
C LEU A 240 -4.68 -32.95 7.60
N ASN A 241 -4.00 -34.10 7.76
CA ASN A 241 -4.58 -35.40 7.44
C ASN A 241 -5.61 -35.82 8.48
N SER A 242 -5.33 -35.58 9.76
CA SER A 242 -6.33 -35.77 10.83
C SER A 242 -7.57 -34.90 10.61
N CYS A 243 -7.38 -33.66 10.15
CA CYS A 243 -8.50 -32.79 9.79
C CYS A 243 -9.33 -33.35 8.63
N LEU A 244 -8.68 -33.89 7.60
CA LEU A 244 -9.36 -34.52 6.46
C LEU A 244 -10.18 -35.73 6.93
N ASN A 245 -9.60 -36.61 7.75
CA ASN A 245 -10.28 -37.80 8.26
C ASN A 245 -11.55 -37.42 9.04
N LYS A 246 -11.49 -36.39 9.89
CA LYS A 246 -12.67 -35.87 10.61
C LYS A 246 -13.77 -35.38 9.64
N ILE A 247 -13.38 -34.75 8.53
CA ILE A 247 -14.35 -34.31 7.51
C ILE A 247 -14.93 -35.52 6.77
N GLN A 248 -14.11 -36.50 6.42
CA GLN A 248 -14.55 -37.71 5.74
C GLN A 248 -15.50 -38.54 6.60
N GLU A 249 -15.19 -38.78 7.87
CA GLU A 249 -16.13 -39.36 8.85
C GLU A 249 -17.42 -38.53 8.95
N GLY A 250 -17.28 -37.22 8.82
CA GLY A 250 -18.34 -36.25 8.58
C GLY A 250 -19.29 -36.69 7.46
N VAL A 251 -18.76 -36.77 6.25
CA VAL A 251 -19.51 -37.02 5.02
C VAL A 251 -20.06 -38.46 4.95
N PHE A 252 -19.25 -39.47 5.26
CA PHE A 252 -19.60 -40.89 5.08
C PHE A 252 -20.63 -41.42 6.08
N SER A 253 -20.94 -40.71 7.16
CA SER A 253 -22.05 -41.10 8.03
C SER A 253 -23.43 -40.77 7.45
N CYS A 254 -23.50 -40.13 6.28
CA CYS A 254 -24.74 -39.72 5.63
C CYS A 254 -25.22 -40.72 4.55
N GLU A 255 -24.39 -41.69 4.18
CA GLU A 255 -24.72 -42.71 3.16
C GLU A 255 -25.37 -43.98 3.74
N ARG A 256 -25.86 -43.96 4.99
CA ARG A 256 -26.58 -45.08 5.60
C ARG A 256 -27.93 -44.68 6.14
#